data_AF-G2DYZ7-F1
#
_entry.id   AF-G2DYZ7-F1
#
_cell.length_a   1.000
_cell.length_b   1.000
_cell.length_c   1.000
_cell.angle_alpha   90.00
_cell.angle_beta   90.00
_cell.angle_gamma   90.00
#
_symmetry.space_group_name_H-M   'P 1'
#
loop_
_entity.id
_entity.type
_entity.pdbx_description
1 polymer ?
#
loop_
_entity_poly.entity_id
_entity_poly.type
_entity_poly.pdbx_seq_one_letter_code
_entity_poly.pdbx_strand_id
1 'polypeptide(L)' 'MGEAKRKTYAAAFKAKVALEAIRGVKTVNEIGQEHGVHPVQVGQWKKEILEHAG' A
#
# COMPACT_ATOMS: atom_id res chain seq x y z
N MET A 1 -22.75 -5.74 13.96
CA MET A 1 -21.41 -5.11 13.99
C MET A 1 -20.78 -5.40 12.65
N GLY A 2 -20.74 -4.39 11.77
CA GLY A 2 -20.58 -4.58 10.32
C GLY A 2 -19.26 -5.27 9.98
N GLU A 3 -19.39 -6.37 9.24
CA GLU A 3 -18.30 -7.09 8.61
C GLU A 3 -17.68 -6.13 7.60
N ALA A 4 -16.63 -5.42 8.03
CA ALA A 4 -15.81 -4.66 7.11
C ALA A 4 -15.22 -5.68 6.14
N LYS A 5 -15.86 -5.86 4.97
CA LYS A 5 -15.36 -6.63 3.83
C LYS A 5 -13.93 -6.18 3.62
N ARG A 6 -12.97 -6.95 4.15
CA ARG A 6 -11.56 -6.70 3.96
C ARG A 6 -11.36 -6.76 2.46
N LYS A 7 -11.16 -5.61 1.82
CA LYS A 7 -10.70 -5.56 0.44
C LYS A 7 -9.32 -6.20 0.46
N THR A 8 -9.28 -7.50 0.14
CA THR A 8 -8.03 -8.24 0.05
C THR A 8 -7.34 -7.80 -1.21
N TYR A 9 -6.43 -6.83 -1.07
CA TYR A 9 -5.50 -6.49 -2.13
C TYR A 9 -4.53 -7.65 -2.30
N ALA A 10 -4.34 -8.11 -3.55
CA ALA A 10 -3.37 -9.14 -3.87
C ALA A 10 -1.97 -8.72 -3.37
N ALA A 11 -1.19 -9.69 -2.88
CA ALA A 11 0.17 -9.43 -2.40
C ALA A 11 1.03 -8.71 -3.46
N ALA A 12 0.87 -9.09 -4.73
CA ALA A 12 1.53 -8.41 -5.86
C ALA A 12 1.13 -6.93 -6.01
N PHE A 13 -0.14 -6.59 -5.73
CA PHE A 13 -0.61 -5.21 -5.80
C PHE A 13 -0.07 -4.37 -4.64
N LYS A 14 -0.11 -4.91 -3.42
CA LYS A 14 0.51 -4.26 -2.25
C LYS A 14 2.00 -4.03 -2.49
N ALA A 15 2.69 -5.04 -3.02
CA ALA A 15 4.11 -4.96 -3.37
C ALA A 15 4.39 -3.89 -4.41
N LYS A 16 3.61 -3.81 -5.48
CA LYS A 16 3.74 -2.77 -6.50
C LYS A 16 3.56 -1.37 -5.92
N VAL A 17 2.48 -1.15 -5.18
CA VAL A 17 2.13 0.13 -4.55
C VAL A 17 3.19 0.56 -3.53
N ALA A 18 3.64 -0.36 -2.68
CA ALA A 18 4.68 -0.10 -1.70
C ALA A 18 6.05 0.15 -2.36
N LEU A 19 6.40 -0.59 -3.42
CA LEU A 19 7.63 -0.36 -4.18
C LEU A 19 7.63 1.01 -4.86
N GLU A 20 6.51 1.45 -5.45
CA GLU A 20 6.39 2.81 -6.00
C GLU A 20 6.57 3.87 -4.89
N ALA A 21 6.01 3.63 -3.71
CA ALA A 21 6.18 4.49 -2.53
C ALA A 21 7.60 4.46 -1.92
N ILE A 22 8.35 3.38 -2.13
CA ILE A 22 9.77 3.24 -1.73
C ILE A 22 10.68 3.91 -2.75
N ARG A 23 10.42 3.72 -4.05
CA ARG A 23 11.19 4.32 -5.15
C ARG A 23 11.07 5.84 -5.20
N GLY A 24 10.08 6.43 -4.50
CA GLY A 24 9.92 7.89 -4.40
C GLY A 24 9.42 8.53 -5.70
N VAL A 25 8.90 7.74 -6.63
CA VAL A 25 8.36 8.23 -7.92
C VAL A 25 7.06 9.00 -7.70
N LYS A 26 6.27 8.61 -6.70
CA LYS A 26 5.01 9.26 -6.30
C LYS A 26 4.88 9.22 -4.79
N THR A 27 4.20 10.21 -4.22
CA THR A 27 3.93 10.23 -2.78
C THR A 27 2.87 9.19 -2.40
N VAL A 28 2.85 8.74 -1.14
CA VAL A 28 1.83 7.80 -0.64
C VAL A 28 0.40 8.29 -0.85
N ASN A 29 0.20 9.62 -0.87
CA ASN A 29 -1.07 10.26 -1.19
C ASN A 29 -1.44 10.09 -2.66
N GLU A 30 -0.52 10.36 -3.59
CA GLU A 30 -0.77 10.22 -5.01
C GLU A 30 -0.98 8.75 -5.42
N ILE A 31 -0.15 7.85 -4.92
CA ILE A 31 -0.31 6.40 -5.17
C ILE A 31 -1.65 5.92 -4.61
N GLY A 32 -2.02 6.39 -3.42
CA GLY A 32 -3.31 6.10 -2.83
C GLY A 32 -4.48 6.58 -3.71
N GLN A 33 -4.41 7.82 -4.20
CA GLN A 33 -5.42 8.38 -5.09
C GLN A 33 -5.50 7.63 -6.43
N GLU A 34 -4.36 7.30 -7.04
CA GLU A 34 -4.28 6.66 -8.35
C GLU A 34 -4.74 5.19 -8.31
N HIS A 35 -4.41 4.48 -7.23
CA HIS A 35 -4.77 3.08 -7.05
C HIS A 35 -6.10 2.89 -6.29
N GLY A 36 -6.76 3.97 -5.86
CA GLY A 36 -7.96 3.92 -5.03
C GLY A 36 -7.72 3.32 -3.63
N VAL A 37 -6.48 3.41 -3.14
CA VAL A 37 -6.02 2.90 -1.86
C VAL A 37 -5.90 4.06 -0.87
N HIS A 38 -6.24 3.84 0.39
CA HIS A 38 -6.04 4.88 1.39
C HIS A 38 -4.53 5.11 1.63
N PRO A 39 -4.03 6.35 1.67
CA PRO A 39 -2.59 6.63 1.85
C PRO A 39 -2.00 5.99 3.12
N VAL A 40 -2.80 5.85 4.18
CA VAL A 40 -2.42 5.10 5.39
C VAL A 40 -2.12 3.62 5.08
N GLN A 41 -2.90 2.98 4.22
CA GLN A 41 -2.63 1.59 3.81
C GLN A 41 -1.36 1.48 2.96
N VAL A 42 -1.12 2.44 2.08
CA VAL A 42 0.13 2.52 1.28
C VAL A 42 1.34 2.62 2.22
N GLY A 43 1.26 3.50 3.22
CA GLY A 43 2.30 3.65 4.26
C GLY A 43 2.52 2.36 5.06
N GLN A 44 1.45 1.66 5.44
CA GLN A 44 1.53 0.35 6.10
C GLN A 44 2.21 -0.70 5.22
N TRP A 45 1.87 -0.81 3.94
CA TRP A 45 2.50 -1.78 3.04
C TRP A 45 3.97 -1.47 2.76
N LYS A 46 4.32 -0.18 2.65
CA LYS A 46 5.72 0.26 2.58
C LYS A 46 6.49 -0.20 3.82
N LYS A 47 5.92 -0.01 5.02
CA LYS A 47 6.54 -0.45 6.26
C LYS A 47 6.66 -1.97 6.33
N GLU A 48 5.59 -2.71 6.01
CA GLU A 48 5.61 -4.18 5.95
C GLU A 48 6.71 -4.72 5.03
N ILE A 49 6.89 -4.14 3.84
CA ILE A 49 7.93 -4.60 2.90
C ILE A 49 9.32 -4.28 3.40
N LEU A 50 9.53 -3.10 4.00
CA LEU A 50 10.81 -2.75 4.60
C LEU A 50 11.12 -3.63 5.82
N GLU A 51 10.12 -4.00 6.61
CA GLU A 51 10.26 -4.91 7.76
C GLU A 51 10.46 -6.37 7.33
N HIS A 52 9.84 -6.82 6.23
CA HIS A 52 10.03 -8.17 5.69
C HIS A 52 11.27 -8.33 4.80
N ALA A 53 11.88 -7.23 4.36
CA ALA A 53 13.15 -7.25 3.62
C ALA A 53 14.39 -7.31 4.53
N GLY A 54 14.20 -7.35 5.86
CA GLY A 54 15.25 -7.48 6.88
C GLY A 54 15.36 -8.87 7.47
#